data_AF-A0A828ST16-F1
#
_entry.id   AF-A0A828ST16-F1
#
_cell.length_a   1.000
_cell.length_b   1.000
_cell.length_c   1.000
_cell.angle_alpha   90.00
_cell.angle_beta   90.00
_cell.angle_gamma   90.00
#
_symmetry.space_group_name_H-M   'P 1'
#
loop_
_entity.id
_entity.type
_entity.pdbx_description
1 polymer ?
#
loop_
_entity_poly.entity_id
_entity_poly.type
_entity_poly.pdbx_seq_one_letter_code
_entity_poly.pdbx_strand_id
1 'polypeptide(L)'
;MLIKRPLFYATIYSLLVFIFSLYIVPLYIDGDQLHYRDFYKYCLYENLTPLQQFFCYEITLGTKEPGYFYISKIAYPYLDKDMYITLANTVLTFVMTLAIFKYYKIVWHRHVFLILILMNYYFIVMLTSAERLKFSFIFLALALLINSNKKIIMFGLALMTHVQTILLMAPYYIGQFFDKSESKFLKILMILGFMAVSGATFFVLQEHIESKFTSYSNSVDEDGLGIIGSIKTSVFIILAVATTRKLLPLICGLPLIVMAFFLGSDRIGMLAFILYAGVVIYYKRRMDVVLFIVMIYFVYKSSEFISNILEYGTGYHFIN
;
A
#
# COMPACT_ATOMS: atom_id res chain seq x y z
N MET A 1 27.50 5.45 -22.87
CA MET A 1 26.42 6.11 -22.09
C MET A 1 26.55 5.65 -20.64
N LEU A 2 27.07 6.48 -19.73
CA LEU A 2 27.25 6.08 -18.32
C LEU A 2 25.89 6.09 -17.62
N ILE A 3 25.29 4.91 -17.45
CA ILE A 3 24.07 4.74 -16.65
C ILE A 3 24.37 5.23 -15.23
N LYS A 4 23.57 6.17 -14.71
CA LYS A 4 23.70 6.64 -13.33
C LYS A 4 23.52 5.44 -12.38
N ARG A 5 24.40 5.27 -11.39
CA ARG A 5 24.37 4.13 -10.45
C ARG A 5 22.96 3.78 -9.91
N PRO A 6 22.09 4.74 -9.49
CA PRO A 6 20.75 4.42 -9.03
C PRO A 6 19.85 3.77 -10.10
N LEU A 7 19.99 4.20 -11.35
CA LEU A 7 19.22 3.69 -12.48
C LEU A 7 19.61 2.24 -12.77
N PHE A 8 20.91 1.95 -12.75
CA PHE A 8 21.43 0.59 -12.93
C PHE A 8 20.88 -0.38 -11.89
N TYR A 9 20.95 -0.02 -10.59
CA TYR A 9 20.42 -0.87 -9.54
C TYR A 9 18.90 -1.01 -9.60
N ALA A 10 18.17 0.08 -9.90
CA ALA A 10 16.72 0.03 -10.08
C ALA A 10 16.33 -0.96 -11.18
N THR A 11 17.02 -0.96 -12.31
CA THR A 11 16.82 -1.93 -13.41
C THR A 11 17.08 -3.37 -12.96
N ILE A 12 18.16 -3.62 -12.21
CA ILE A 12 18.47 -4.98 -11.71
C ILE A 12 17.36 -5.48 -10.79
N TYR A 13 17.01 -4.72 -9.75
CA TYR A 13 15.98 -5.15 -8.79
C TYR A 13 14.60 -5.29 -9.45
N SER A 14 14.26 -4.40 -10.39
CA SER A 14 13.00 -4.53 -11.13
C SER A 14 12.97 -5.74 -12.05
N LEU A 15 14.11 -6.12 -12.65
CA LEU A 15 14.22 -7.32 -13.48
C LEU A 15 14.09 -8.59 -12.63
N LEU A 16 14.68 -8.62 -11.43
CA LEU A 16 14.49 -9.73 -10.50
C LEU A 16 13.01 -9.89 -10.10
N VAL A 17 12.32 -8.77 -9.79
CA VAL A 17 10.89 -8.81 -9.49
C VAL A 17 10.05 -9.16 -10.72
N PHE A 18 10.46 -8.79 -11.93
CA PHE A 18 9.80 -9.21 -13.17
C PHE A 18 9.83 -10.73 -13.30
N ILE A 19 11.02 -11.35 -13.19
CA ILE A 19 11.19 -12.81 -13.27
C ILE A 19 10.38 -13.51 -12.16
N PHE A 20 10.47 -13.00 -10.93
CA PHE A 20 9.68 -13.53 -9.81
C PHE A 20 8.17 -13.44 -10.06
N SER A 21 7.68 -12.29 -10.56
CA SER A 21 6.25 -12.07 -10.80
C SER A 21 5.74 -12.93 -11.94
N LEU A 22 6.53 -13.14 -13.01
CA LEU A 22 6.16 -14.05 -14.09
C LEU A 22 5.92 -15.47 -13.60
N TYR A 23 6.64 -15.90 -12.56
CA TYR A 23 6.48 -17.23 -11.98
C TYR A 23 5.32 -17.29 -10.98
N ILE A 24 5.23 -16.33 -10.05
CA ILE A 24 4.27 -16.40 -8.93
C ILE A 24 2.87 -15.89 -9.29
N VAL A 25 2.73 -14.83 -10.09
CA VAL A 25 1.43 -14.20 -10.36
C VAL A 25 0.44 -15.16 -11.03
N PRO A 26 0.83 -15.99 -12.02
CA PRO A 26 -0.09 -16.96 -12.62
C PRO A 26 -0.57 -18.04 -11.65
N LEU A 27 0.23 -18.38 -10.64
CA LEU A 27 -0.09 -19.42 -9.65
C LEU A 27 -1.08 -18.96 -8.59
N TYR A 28 -1.20 -17.64 -8.39
CA TYR A 28 -2.18 -17.09 -7.46
C TYR A 28 -3.53 -16.88 -8.18
N ILE A 29 -4.46 -17.80 -7.94
CA ILE A 29 -5.74 -17.87 -8.65
C ILE A 29 -6.90 -17.49 -7.74
N ASP A 30 -6.83 -17.80 -6.44
CA ASP A 30 -7.94 -17.68 -5.50
C ASP A 30 -7.91 -16.40 -4.63
N GLY A 31 -8.88 -16.27 -3.74
CA GLY A 31 -9.04 -15.11 -2.85
C GLY A 31 -9.31 -13.82 -3.63
N ASP A 32 -8.64 -12.73 -3.26
CA ASP A 32 -8.77 -11.44 -3.95
C ASP A 32 -8.50 -11.56 -5.47
N GLN A 33 -7.62 -12.47 -5.90
CA GLN A 33 -7.24 -12.63 -7.31
C GLN A 33 -8.37 -13.19 -8.17
N LEU A 34 -9.30 -13.96 -7.61
CA LEU A 34 -10.47 -14.47 -8.31
C LEU A 34 -11.32 -13.30 -8.83
N HIS A 35 -11.67 -12.36 -7.96
CA HIS A 35 -12.45 -11.18 -8.32
C HIS A 35 -11.73 -10.29 -9.35
N TYR A 36 -10.41 -10.17 -9.26
CA TYR A 36 -9.64 -9.45 -10.27
C TYR A 36 -9.69 -10.17 -11.62
N ARG A 37 -9.49 -11.49 -11.67
CA ARG A 37 -9.60 -12.26 -12.91
C ARG A 37 -10.99 -12.13 -13.54
N ASP A 38 -12.04 -12.17 -12.73
CA ASP A 38 -13.42 -11.96 -13.19
C ASP A 38 -13.63 -10.55 -13.75
N PHE A 39 -13.04 -9.52 -13.14
CA PHE A 39 -13.09 -8.16 -13.67
C PHE A 39 -12.48 -8.07 -15.08
N TYR A 40 -11.27 -8.61 -15.31
CA TYR A 40 -10.65 -8.59 -16.64
C TYR A 40 -11.43 -9.44 -17.65
N LYS A 41 -11.95 -10.58 -17.21
CA LYS A 41 -12.64 -11.53 -18.09
C LYS A 41 -14.03 -11.05 -18.49
N TYR A 42 -14.80 -10.48 -17.56
CA TYR A 42 -16.23 -10.21 -17.76
C TYR A 42 -16.57 -8.72 -17.91
N CYS A 43 -15.85 -7.83 -17.24
CA CYS A 43 -16.21 -6.41 -17.20
C CYS A 43 -15.59 -5.56 -18.32
N LEU A 44 -14.50 -6.01 -18.95
CA LEU A 44 -13.79 -5.24 -19.99
C LEU A 44 -14.15 -5.64 -21.43
N TYR A 45 -15.25 -6.38 -21.63
CA TYR A 45 -15.74 -6.77 -22.95
C TYR A 45 -16.14 -5.57 -23.82
N GLU A 46 -15.75 -5.59 -25.09
CA GLU A 46 -15.96 -4.48 -26.05
C GLU A 46 -17.45 -4.18 -26.34
N ASN A 47 -18.33 -5.18 -26.19
CA ASN A 47 -19.77 -5.03 -26.43
C ASN A 47 -20.49 -4.22 -25.34
N LEU A 48 -19.84 -3.97 -24.19
CA LEU A 48 -20.42 -3.20 -23.10
C LEU A 48 -20.09 -1.72 -23.25
N THR A 49 -21.08 -0.86 -22.98
CA THR A 49 -20.84 0.59 -22.89
C THR A 49 -19.88 0.90 -21.74
N PRO A 50 -19.08 1.99 -21.81
CA PRO A 50 -18.16 2.35 -20.73
C PRO A 50 -18.81 2.44 -19.34
N LEU A 51 -20.08 2.87 -19.28
CA LEU A 51 -20.84 2.95 -18.04
C LEU A 51 -21.18 1.57 -17.48
N GLN A 52 -21.58 0.63 -18.35
CA GLN A 52 -21.85 -0.76 -17.94
C GLN A 52 -20.57 -1.46 -17.49
N GLN A 53 -19.44 -1.22 -18.16
CA GLN A 53 -18.14 -1.74 -17.75
C GLN A 53 -17.74 -1.22 -16.36
N PHE A 54 -17.95 0.07 -16.09
CA PHE A 54 -17.67 0.67 -14.79
C PHE A 54 -18.61 0.13 -13.69
N PHE A 55 -19.88 -0.07 -14.01
CA PHE A 55 -20.84 -0.68 -13.09
C PHE A 55 -20.47 -2.14 -12.76
N CYS A 56 -20.05 -2.92 -13.75
CA CYS A 56 -19.53 -4.28 -13.54
C CYS A 56 -18.28 -4.27 -12.65
N TYR A 57 -17.36 -3.34 -12.88
CA TYR A 57 -16.19 -3.11 -12.04
C TYR A 57 -16.57 -2.83 -10.58
N GLU A 58 -17.55 -1.95 -10.35
CA GLU A 58 -18.03 -1.60 -9.02
C GLU A 58 -18.58 -2.82 -8.28
N ILE A 59 -19.41 -3.63 -8.94
CA ILE A 59 -20.00 -4.83 -8.35
C ILE A 59 -18.92 -5.89 -8.09
N THR A 60 -18.03 -6.12 -9.04
CA THR A 60 -17.06 -7.23 -8.99
C THR A 60 -15.96 -6.97 -7.95
N LEU A 61 -15.46 -5.74 -7.87
CA LEU A 61 -14.34 -5.38 -6.97
C LEU A 61 -14.77 -4.59 -5.73
N GLY A 62 -16.07 -4.30 -5.59
CA GLY A 62 -16.64 -3.57 -4.46
C GLY A 62 -16.06 -2.17 -4.30
N THR A 63 -15.79 -1.46 -5.40
CA THR A 63 -15.12 -0.14 -5.36
C THR A 63 -15.56 0.81 -6.46
N LYS A 64 -15.53 2.10 -6.15
CA LYS A 64 -15.86 3.21 -7.06
C LYS A 64 -14.62 3.98 -7.54
N GLU A 65 -13.43 3.42 -7.33
CA GLU A 65 -12.16 4.08 -7.65
C GLU A 65 -11.91 4.15 -9.17
N PRO A 66 -11.99 5.33 -9.81
CA PRO A 66 -11.96 5.43 -11.27
C PRO A 66 -10.56 5.21 -11.85
N GLY A 67 -9.50 5.54 -11.11
CA GLY A 67 -8.13 5.52 -11.61
C GLY A 67 -7.69 4.12 -12.04
N TYR A 68 -7.91 3.11 -11.20
CA TYR A 68 -7.54 1.73 -11.53
C TYR A 68 -8.35 1.19 -12.72
N PHE A 69 -9.65 1.50 -12.77
CA PHE A 69 -10.52 1.10 -13.88
C PHE A 69 -9.99 1.60 -15.23
N TYR A 70 -9.72 2.91 -15.35
CA TYR A 70 -9.28 3.48 -16.62
C TYR A 70 -7.89 2.98 -17.04
N ILE A 71 -6.95 2.83 -16.10
CA ILE A 71 -5.61 2.31 -16.42
C ILE A 71 -5.72 0.87 -16.94
N SER A 72 -6.50 0.03 -16.26
CA SER A 72 -6.67 -1.38 -16.62
C SER A 72 -7.42 -1.55 -17.94
N LYS A 73 -8.45 -0.72 -18.18
CA LYS A 73 -9.19 -0.69 -19.45
C LYS A 73 -8.32 -0.34 -20.64
N ILE A 74 -7.39 0.60 -20.49
CA ILE A 74 -6.45 0.98 -21.56
C ILE A 74 -5.44 -0.14 -21.83
N ALA A 75 -4.99 -0.86 -20.80
CA ALA A 75 -4.00 -1.92 -20.93
C ALA A 75 -4.56 -3.24 -21.48
N TYR A 76 -5.82 -3.56 -21.14
CA TYR A 76 -6.49 -4.83 -21.45
C TYR A 76 -6.38 -5.31 -22.91
N PRO A 77 -6.53 -4.46 -23.95
CA PRO A 77 -6.42 -4.92 -25.34
C PRO A 77 -5.02 -5.39 -25.75
N TYR A 78 -3.98 -5.00 -24.99
CA TYR A 78 -2.59 -5.20 -25.37
C TYR A 78 -1.86 -6.25 -24.53
N LEU A 79 -2.35 -6.48 -23.31
CA LEU A 79 -1.65 -7.30 -22.31
C LEU A 79 -2.65 -8.22 -21.62
N ASP A 80 -2.29 -9.49 -21.48
CA ASP A 80 -2.99 -10.38 -20.57
C ASP A 80 -2.83 -9.88 -19.12
N LYS A 81 -3.80 -10.25 -18.28
CA LYS A 81 -3.87 -9.78 -16.89
C LYS A 81 -2.58 -10.08 -16.12
N ASP A 82 -2.00 -11.26 -16.28
CA ASP A 82 -0.83 -11.67 -15.48
C ASP A 82 0.45 -10.96 -15.95
N MET A 83 0.63 -10.75 -17.26
CA MET A 83 1.69 -9.91 -17.82
C MET A 83 1.53 -8.44 -17.44
N TYR A 84 0.31 -7.89 -17.51
CA TYR A 84 0.01 -6.51 -17.10
C TYR A 84 0.39 -6.27 -15.63
N ILE A 85 -0.01 -7.18 -14.74
CA ILE A 85 0.30 -7.08 -13.32
C ILE A 85 1.79 -7.29 -13.04
N THR A 86 2.46 -8.18 -13.78
CA THR A 86 3.90 -8.37 -13.70
C THR A 86 4.66 -7.10 -14.12
N LEU A 87 4.26 -6.44 -15.20
CA LEU A 87 4.84 -5.16 -15.61
C LEU A 87 4.59 -4.05 -14.57
N ALA A 88 3.40 -3.99 -13.98
CA ALA A 88 3.10 -3.05 -12.91
C ALA A 88 4.01 -3.27 -11.68
N ASN A 89 4.26 -4.52 -11.29
CA ASN A 89 5.19 -4.89 -10.21
C ASN A 89 6.63 -4.45 -10.50
N THR A 90 7.08 -4.62 -11.75
CA THR A 90 8.39 -4.16 -12.22
C THR A 90 8.51 -2.65 -12.12
N VAL A 91 7.51 -1.91 -12.60
CA VAL A 91 7.46 -0.44 -12.51
C VAL A 91 7.46 0.03 -11.05
N LEU A 92 6.63 -0.59 -10.21
CA LEU A 92 6.59 -0.29 -8.77
C LEU A 92 7.97 -0.46 -8.13
N THR A 93 8.60 -1.61 -8.35
CA THR A 93 9.92 -1.93 -7.80
C THR A 93 10.99 -0.95 -8.29
N PHE A 94 10.95 -0.61 -9.57
CA PHE A 94 11.86 0.34 -10.18
C PHE A 94 11.77 1.72 -9.52
N VAL A 95 10.56 2.28 -9.44
CA VAL A 95 10.32 3.61 -8.86
C VAL A 95 10.61 3.61 -7.36
N MET A 96 10.20 2.57 -6.63
CA MET A 96 10.51 2.42 -5.21
C MET A 96 12.01 2.34 -4.95
N THR A 97 12.76 1.63 -5.78
CA THR A 97 14.22 1.57 -5.69
C THR A 97 14.82 2.96 -5.88
N LEU A 98 14.37 3.72 -6.89
CA LEU A 98 14.81 5.11 -7.08
C LEU A 98 14.48 6.00 -5.87
N ALA A 99 13.28 5.84 -5.28
CA ALA A 99 12.87 6.58 -4.08
C ALA A 99 13.78 6.24 -2.88
N ILE A 100 14.01 4.96 -2.61
CA ILE A 100 14.96 4.53 -1.57
C ILE A 100 16.34 5.11 -1.86
N PHE A 101 16.77 5.13 -3.12
CA PHE A 101 18.07 5.68 -3.47
C PHE A 101 18.19 7.19 -3.23
N LYS A 102 17.09 7.95 -3.36
CA LYS A 102 17.01 9.38 -3.09
C LYS A 102 17.02 9.70 -1.59
N TYR A 103 16.35 8.88 -0.77
CA TYR A 103 16.13 9.20 0.65
C TYR A 103 17.08 8.49 1.62
N TYR A 104 17.65 7.34 1.26
CA TYR A 104 18.54 6.53 2.08
C TYR A 104 20.02 6.90 1.83
N LYS A 105 20.73 7.38 2.87
CA LYS A 105 22.09 7.95 2.70
C LYS A 105 23.22 6.91 2.77
N ILE A 106 23.09 5.87 3.60
CA ILE A 106 24.19 4.91 3.83
C ILE A 106 24.26 3.89 2.70
N VAL A 107 25.37 3.88 1.95
CA VAL A 107 25.49 3.14 0.69
C VAL A 107 25.38 1.62 0.85
N TRP A 108 26.09 1.00 1.79
CA TRP A 108 26.04 -0.47 1.95
C TRP A 108 24.71 -0.96 2.52
N HIS A 109 24.23 -0.32 3.58
CA HIS A 109 22.96 -0.69 4.22
C HIS A 109 21.75 -0.54 3.30
N ARG A 110 21.83 0.29 2.25
CA ARG A 110 20.71 0.47 1.31
C ARG A 110 20.34 -0.83 0.58
N HIS A 111 21.34 -1.64 0.24
CA HIS A 111 21.16 -2.85 -0.56
C HIS A 111 20.57 -3.94 0.30
N VAL A 112 21.07 -4.06 1.54
CA VAL A 112 20.46 -4.91 2.58
C VAL A 112 19.00 -4.51 2.79
N PHE A 113 18.73 -3.22 2.95
CA PHE A 113 17.36 -2.72 3.11
C PHE A 113 16.46 -3.03 1.92
N LEU A 114 16.96 -2.91 0.68
CA LEU A 114 16.23 -3.27 -0.52
C LEU A 114 15.90 -4.76 -0.58
N ILE A 115 16.88 -5.63 -0.33
CA ILE A 115 16.66 -7.09 -0.29
C ILE A 115 15.59 -7.43 0.75
N LEU A 116 15.72 -6.87 1.96
CA LEU A 116 14.75 -7.08 3.03
C LEU A 116 13.34 -6.58 2.65
N ILE A 117 13.22 -5.43 1.98
CA ILE A 117 11.92 -4.93 1.49
C ILE A 117 11.34 -5.86 0.42
N LEU A 118 12.14 -6.28 -0.54
CA LEU A 118 11.66 -7.12 -1.64
C LEU A 118 11.18 -8.48 -1.14
N MET A 119 11.81 -9.00 -0.09
CA MET A 119 11.42 -10.25 0.56
C MET A 119 10.40 -10.06 1.69
N ASN A 120 9.98 -8.81 1.98
CA ASN A 120 9.07 -8.53 3.08
C ASN A 120 7.65 -9.00 2.74
N TYR A 121 6.99 -9.66 3.69
CA TYR A 121 5.60 -10.12 3.58
C TYR A 121 4.66 -9.07 2.99
N TYR A 122 4.68 -7.85 3.53
CA TYR A 122 3.77 -6.80 3.05
C TYR A 122 4.07 -6.35 1.62
N PHE A 123 5.34 -6.36 1.22
CA PHE A 123 5.69 -6.05 -0.16
C PHE A 123 5.30 -7.19 -1.11
N ILE A 124 5.52 -8.45 -0.72
CA ILE A 124 5.07 -9.62 -1.50
C ILE A 124 3.55 -9.63 -1.67
N VAL A 125 2.78 -9.35 -0.61
CA VAL A 125 1.32 -9.21 -0.69
C VAL A 125 0.93 -8.06 -1.63
N MET A 126 1.69 -6.95 -1.62
CA MET A 126 1.46 -5.84 -2.56
C MET A 126 1.76 -6.22 -4.01
N LEU A 127 2.80 -7.02 -4.26
CA LEU A 127 3.15 -7.51 -5.59
C LEU A 127 2.12 -8.53 -6.11
N THR A 128 1.48 -9.29 -5.23
CA THR A 128 0.56 -10.36 -5.62
C THR A 128 -0.90 -9.93 -5.52
N SER A 129 -1.46 -9.87 -4.31
CA SER A 129 -2.90 -9.69 -4.08
C SER A 129 -3.40 -8.25 -4.28
N ALA A 130 -2.62 -7.23 -3.87
CA ALA A 130 -3.14 -5.87 -3.71
C ALA A 130 -3.05 -5.01 -4.99
N GLU A 131 -3.79 -5.39 -6.05
CA GLU A 131 -3.68 -4.75 -7.37
C GLU A 131 -4.02 -3.26 -7.40
N ARG A 132 -5.09 -2.80 -6.72
CA ARG A 132 -5.42 -1.35 -6.72
C ARG A 132 -4.37 -0.53 -5.98
N LEU A 133 -3.90 -1.08 -4.86
CA LEU A 133 -2.93 -0.43 -3.98
C LEU A 133 -1.58 -0.25 -4.68
N LYS A 134 -1.10 -1.23 -5.46
CA LYS A 134 0.18 -1.11 -6.18
C LYS A 134 0.21 0.09 -7.14
N PHE A 135 -0.85 0.33 -7.91
CA PHE A 135 -0.90 1.49 -8.82
C PHE A 135 -0.84 2.80 -8.04
N SER A 136 -1.55 2.86 -6.92
CA SER A 136 -1.46 4.02 -6.05
C SER A 136 -0.07 4.23 -5.47
N PHE A 137 0.65 3.16 -5.13
CA PHE A 137 2.04 3.23 -4.66
C PHE A 137 3.04 3.64 -5.75
N ILE A 138 2.80 3.24 -7.00
CA ILE A 138 3.59 3.74 -8.15
C ILE A 138 3.49 5.27 -8.21
N PHE A 139 2.27 5.81 -8.20
CA PHE A 139 2.05 7.25 -8.26
C PHE A 139 2.57 7.98 -7.01
N LEU A 140 2.40 7.39 -5.82
CA LEU A 140 2.94 7.93 -4.58
C LEU A 140 4.47 8.01 -4.61
N ALA A 141 5.15 6.95 -5.06
CA ALA A 141 6.61 6.92 -5.16
C ALA A 141 7.13 7.92 -6.22
N LEU A 142 6.44 8.04 -7.37
CA LEU A 142 6.72 9.08 -8.36
C LEU A 142 6.57 10.49 -7.79
N ALA A 143 5.52 10.74 -7.00
CA ALA A 143 5.29 12.01 -6.32
C ALA A 143 6.42 12.38 -5.33
N LEU A 144 7.09 11.40 -4.74
CA LEU A 144 8.27 11.62 -3.90
C LEU A 144 9.54 11.94 -4.71
N LEU A 145 9.64 11.43 -5.94
CA LEU A 145 10.78 11.71 -6.81
C LEU A 145 10.72 13.10 -7.45
N ILE A 146 9.51 13.61 -7.73
CA ILE A 146 9.27 14.92 -8.37
C ILE A 146 9.32 16.07 -7.35
N ASN A 147 10.04 17.14 -7.68
CA ASN A 147 10.18 18.34 -6.83
C ASN A 147 9.28 19.53 -7.24
N SER A 148 8.44 19.39 -8.27
CA SER A 148 7.61 20.47 -8.84
C SER A 148 6.12 20.34 -8.50
N ASN A 149 5.30 21.32 -8.90
CA ASN A 149 3.83 21.29 -8.76
C ASN A 149 3.17 20.05 -9.41
N LYS A 150 3.86 19.39 -10.36
CA LYS A 150 3.44 18.10 -10.94
C LYS A 150 3.31 16.99 -9.88
N LYS A 151 3.92 17.16 -8.71
CA LYS A 151 3.71 16.30 -7.55
C LYS A 151 2.25 16.19 -7.13
N ILE A 152 1.49 17.29 -7.19
CA ILE A 152 0.07 17.32 -6.83
C ILE A 152 -0.73 16.44 -7.80
N ILE A 153 -0.38 16.44 -9.09
CA ILE A 153 -1.01 15.59 -10.09
C ILE A 153 -0.76 14.11 -9.75
N MET A 154 0.48 13.73 -9.44
CA MET A 154 0.79 12.35 -9.05
C MET A 154 0.05 11.91 -7.78
N PHE A 155 -0.08 12.80 -6.80
CA PHE A 155 -0.89 12.54 -5.61
C PHE A 155 -2.39 12.40 -5.93
N GLY A 156 -2.93 13.23 -6.83
CA GLY A 156 -4.30 13.06 -7.32
C GLY A 156 -4.50 11.70 -7.99
N LEU A 157 -3.56 11.28 -8.85
CA LEU A 157 -3.60 9.98 -9.50
C LEU A 157 -3.53 8.82 -8.49
N ALA A 158 -2.69 8.94 -7.45
CA ALA A 158 -2.65 7.95 -6.36
C ALA A 158 -4.03 7.80 -5.71
N LEU A 159 -4.66 8.91 -5.30
CA LEU A 159 -6.00 8.91 -4.70
C LEU A 159 -7.08 8.33 -5.63
N MET A 160 -7.01 8.65 -6.92
CA MET A 160 -7.96 8.13 -7.91
C MET A 160 -7.84 6.61 -8.09
N THR A 161 -6.64 6.05 -7.94
CA THR A 161 -6.42 4.60 -8.02
C THR A 161 -6.78 3.87 -6.73
N HIS A 162 -6.52 4.46 -5.57
CA HIS A 162 -6.85 3.88 -4.27
C HIS A 162 -7.03 4.96 -3.21
N VAL A 163 -8.26 5.18 -2.75
CA VAL A 163 -8.60 6.31 -1.86
C VAL A 163 -7.88 6.21 -0.52
N GLN A 164 -7.64 4.99 -0.02
CA GLN A 164 -7.01 4.80 1.30
C GLN A 164 -5.55 5.31 1.34
N THR A 165 -4.93 5.63 0.21
CA THR A 165 -3.58 6.25 0.21
C THR A 165 -3.58 7.69 0.71
N ILE A 166 -4.75 8.31 0.87
CA ILE A 166 -4.89 9.57 1.61
C ILE A 166 -4.30 9.47 3.01
N LEU A 167 -4.37 8.28 3.64
CA LEU A 167 -3.85 8.02 4.97
C LEU A 167 -2.32 8.08 5.03
N LEU A 168 -1.62 7.92 3.89
CA LEU A 168 -0.17 8.12 3.77
C LEU A 168 0.20 9.52 3.29
N MET A 169 -0.66 10.15 2.49
CA MET A 169 -0.43 11.51 1.96
C MET A 169 -0.69 12.60 2.99
N ALA A 170 -1.76 12.48 3.78
CA ALA A 170 -2.09 13.46 4.82
C ALA A 170 -0.92 13.68 5.80
N PRO A 171 -0.25 12.62 6.31
CA PRO A 171 0.97 12.74 7.09
C PRO A 171 2.06 13.61 6.48
N TYR A 172 2.30 13.47 5.17
CA TYR A 172 3.33 14.20 4.47
C TYR A 172 3.05 15.72 4.48
N TYR A 173 1.81 16.11 4.19
CA TYR A 173 1.40 17.51 4.17
C TYR A 173 1.29 18.12 5.57
N ILE A 174 0.76 17.34 6.53
CA ILE A 174 0.75 17.71 7.94
C ILE A 174 2.18 17.97 8.41
N GLY A 175 3.13 17.06 8.15
CA GLY A 175 4.52 17.24 8.52
C GLY A 175 5.14 18.53 7.97
N GLN A 176 4.97 18.79 6.67
CA GLN A 176 5.48 20.02 6.05
C GLN A 176 4.90 21.30 6.66
N PHE A 177 3.63 21.27 7.02
CA PHE A 177 2.96 22.41 7.63
C PHE A 177 3.44 22.63 9.08
N PHE A 178 3.52 21.55 9.86
CA PHE A 178 3.97 21.60 11.25
C PHE A 178 5.43 22.07 11.39
N ASP A 179 6.27 21.74 10.41
CA ASP A 179 7.66 22.19 10.32
C ASP A 179 7.79 23.68 9.93
N LYS A 180 6.81 24.24 9.21
CA LYS A 180 6.81 25.65 8.75
C LYS A 180 6.04 26.62 9.66
N SER A 181 5.06 26.13 10.42
CA SER A 181 4.17 26.97 11.22
C SER A 181 4.69 27.14 12.65
N GLU A 182 4.93 28.40 13.04
CA GLU A 182 5.39 28.73 14.40
C GLU A 182 4.26 28.81 15.44
N SER A 183 3.00 29.06 15.03
CA SER A 183 1.93 29.29 16.00
C SER A 183 1.29 28.00 16.53
N LYS A 184 1.38 27.79 17.84
CA LYS A 184 0.79 26.63 18.56
C LYS A 184 -0.73 26.52 18.36
N PHE A 185 -1.42 27.66 18.20
CA PHE A 185 -2.87 27.71 18.02
C PHE A 185 -3.32 27.05 16.70
N LEU A 186 -2.62 27.33 15.59
CA LEU A 186 -2.93 26.77 14.28
C LEU A 186 -2.75 25.24 14.26
N LYS A 187 -1.75 24.74 15.00
CA LYS A 187 -1.51 23.31 15.19
C LYS A 187 -2.69 22.63 15.92
N ILE A 188 -3.21 23.25 16.98
CA ILE A 188 -4.38 22.75 17.72
C ILE A 188 -5.63 22.76 16.83
N LEU A 189 -5.89 23.87 16.14
CA LEU A 189 -7.07 24.01 15.28
C LEU A 189 -7.06 22.99 14.13
N MET A 190 -5.90 22.68 13.56
CA MET A 190 -5.79 21.61 12.56
C MET A 190 -5.99 20.22 13.13
N ILE A 191 -5.49 19.92 14.34
CA ILE A 191 -5.75 18.64 14.99
C ILE A 191 -7.27 18.49 15.21
N LEU A 192 -7.93 19.53 15.69
CA LEU A 192 -9.39 19.55 15.87
C LEU A 192 -10.14 19.43 14.54
N GLY A 193 -9.73 20.16 13.51
CA GLY A 193 -10.31 20.07 12.18
C GLY A 193 -10.12 18.69 11.55
N PHE A 194 -8.94 18.10 11.73
CA PHE A 194 -8.66 16.75 11.26
C PHE A 194 -9.48 15.69 12.01
N MET A 195 -9.64 15.83 13.33
CA MET A 195 -10.55 14.98 14.12
C MET A 195 -12.01 15.14 13.67
N ALA A 196 -12.45 16.37 13.38
CA ALA A 196 -13.80 16.64 12.89
C ALA A 196 -14.04 16.03 11.51
N VAL A 197 -13.10 16.18 10.55
CA VAL A 197 -13.19 15.55 9.23
C VAL A 197 -13.19 14.03 9.36
N SER A 198 -12.31 13.47 10.18
CA SER A 198 -12.25 12.02 10.42
C SER A 198 -13.56 11.50 11.02
N GLY A 199 -14.16 12.23 11.96
CA GLY A 199 -15.47 11.93 12.54
C GLY A 199 -16.62 12.03 11.52
N ALA A 200 -16.61 13.05 10.66
CA ALA A 200 -17.59 13.20 9.60
C ALA A 200 -17.48 12.07 8.55
N THR A 201 -16.26 11.71 8.15
CA THR A 201 -16.05 10.58 7.24
C THR A 201 -16.49 9.27 7.87
N PHE A 202 -16.27 9.09 9.18
CA PHE A 202 -16.73 7.93 9.91
C PHE A 202 -18.26 7.83 9.88
N PHE A 203 -18.95 8.95 10.12
CA PHE A 203 -20.40 9.02 10.06
C PHE A 203 -20.95 8.66 8.66
N VAL A 204 -20.35 9.20 7.59
CA VAL A 204 -20.78 8.90 6.21
C VAL A 204 -20.53 7.44 5.83
N LEU A 205 -19.43 6.86 6.32
CA LEU A 205 -19.08 5.47 6.02
C LEU A 205 -19.74 4.46 6.95
N GLN A 206 -20.53 4.89 7.92
CA GLN A 206 -21.09 4.04 8.97
C GLN A 206 -21.88 2.86 8.36
N GLU A 207 -22.75 3.08 7.37
CA GLU A 207 -23.52 1.99 6.74
C GLU A 207 -22.61 0.97 6.01
N HIS A 208 -21.54 1.44 5.37
CA HIS A 208 -20.58 0.55 4.70
C HIS A 208 -19.72 -0.22 5.72
N ILE A 209 -19.45 0.40 6.87
CA ILE A 209 -18.79 -0.22 8.01
C ILE A 209 -19.72 -1.25 8.65
N GLU A 210 -20.99 -0.94 8.86
CA GLU A 210 -21.99 -1.83 9.45
C GLU A 210 -22.27 -3.03 8.57
N SER A 211 -22.40 -2.85 7.25
CA SER A 211 -22.57 -3.95 6.30
C SER A 211 -21.36 -4.89 6.26
N LYS A 212 -20.13 -4.35 6.31
CA LYS A 212 -18.93 -5.18 6.47
C LYS A 212 -18.90 -5.85 7.85
N PHE A 213 -19.16 -5.10 8.91
CA PHE A 213 -19.14 -5.62 10.28
C PHE A 213 -20.14 -6.77 10.46
N THR A 214 -21.35 -6.65 9.94
CA THR A 214 -22.37 -7.71 9.98
C THR A 214 -22.02 -8.89 9.07
N SER A 215 -21.39 -8.65 7.91
CA SER A 215 -20.84 -9.73 7.08
C SER A 215 -19.73 -10.50 7.80
N TYR A 216 -18.93 -9.84 8.64
CA TYR A 216 -17.81 -10.45 9.35
C TYR A 216 -18.15 -10.97 10.75
N SER A 217 -19.14 -10.41 11.46
CA SER A 217 -19.51 -10.88 12.81
C SER A 217 -20.26 -12.20 12.78
N ASN A 218 -20.88 -12.52 11.65
CA ASN A 218 -21.60 -13.78 11.45
C ASN A 218 -20.66 -14.91 10.97
N SER A 219 -19.49 -14.57 10.43
CA SER A 219 -18.39 -15.50 10.17
C SER A 219 -17.41 -15.47 11.34
N VAL A 220 -17.67 -16.34 12.30
CA VAL A 220 -16.82 -16.62 13.46
C VAL A 220 -15.37 -16.84 12.98
N ASP A 221 -14.40 -16.19 13.65
CA ASP A 221 -12.94 -16.39 13.55
C ASP A 221 -12.11 -15.68 12.46
N GLU A 222 -12.42 -14.44 12.07
CA GLU A 222 -11.40 -13.62 11.38
C GLU A 222 -10.49 -12.86 12.36
N ASP A 223 -9.27 -13.37 12.53
CA ASP A 223 -8.16 -12.99 13.44
C ASP A 223 -7.63 -11.53 13.36
N GLY A 224 -8.38 -10.60 12.73
CA GLY A 224 -7.86 -9.31 12.29
C GLY A 224 -8.73 -8.08 12.51
N LEU A 225 -9.97 -8.24 13.01
CA LEU A 225 -10.95 -7.15 13.16
C LEU A 225 -11.03 -6.59 14.59
N GLY A 226 -11.65 -5.41 14.72
CA GLY A 226 -11.92 -4.78 15.99
C GLY A 226 -10.66 -4.43 16.79
N ILE A 227 -10.68 -4.72 18.09
CA ILE A 227 -9.62 -4.33 19.03
C ILE A 227 -8.27 -4.95 18.63
N ILE A 228 -8.25 -6.22 18.20
CA ILE A 228 -7.02 -6.91 17.80
C ILE A 228 -6.38 -6.20 16.61
N GLY A 229 -7.19 -5.80 15.62
CA GLY A 229 -6.69 -5.09 14.44
C GLY A 229 -6.09 -3.73 14.76
N SER A 230 -6.75 -2.97 15.64
CA SER A 230 -6.21 -1.71 16.15
C SER A 230 -4.93 -1.91 16.95
N ILE A 231 -4.81 -2.95 17.76
CA ILE A 231 -3.58 -3.26 18.52
C ILE A 231 -2.43 -3.57 17.55
N LYS A 232 -2.64 -4.47 16.59
CA LYS A 232 -1.64 -4.83 15.56
C LYS A 232 -1.12 -3.58 14.83
N THR A 233 -2.01 -2.68 14.45
CA THR A 233 -1.67 -1.41 13.79
C THR A 233 -0.95 -0.45 14.74
N SER A 234 -1.40 -0.36 15.99
CA SER A 234 -0.81 0.50 17.02
C SER A 234 0.66 0.16 17.29
N VAL A 235 1.04 -1.11 17.22
CA VAL A 235 2.44 -1.55 17.39
C VAL A 235 3.36 -0.81 16.42
N PHE A 236 3.03 -0.73 15.13
CA PHE A 236 3.87 -0.01 14.16
C PHE A 236 3.98 1.48 14.46
N ILE A 237 2.88 2.11 14.90
CA ILE A 237 2.86 3.53 15.22
C ILE A 237 3.70 3.82 16.48
N ILE A 238 3.55 3.00 17.52
CA ILE A 238 4.36 3.09 18.74
C ILE A 238 5.83 2.89 18.41
N LEU A 239 6.18 1.87 17.62
CA LEU A 239 7.55 1.65 17.17
C LEU A 239 8.08 2.84 16.37
N ALA A 240 7.28 3.46 15.50
CA ALA A 240 7.68 4.65 14.75
C ALA A 240 8.02 5.83 15.67
N VAL A 241 7.18 6.08 16.68
CA VAL A 241 7.39 7.14 17.68
C VAL A 241 8.62 6.83 18.54
N ALA A 242 8.71 5.62 19.11
CA ALA A 242 9.82 5.21 19.96
C ALA A 242 11.16 5.28 19.22
N THR A 243 11.15 4.84 17.96
CA THR A 243 12.32 4.82 17.09
C THR A 243 12.80 6.23 16.74
N THR A 244 11.90 7.11 16.30
CA THR A 244 12.26 8.44 15.80
C THR A 244 12.28 9.52 16.87
N ARG A 245 11.67 9.26 18.03
CA ARG A 245 11.42 10.24 19.11
C ARG A 245 10.67 11.47 18.62
N LYS A 246 9.75 11.28 17.66
CA LYS A 246 8.90 12.34 17.09
C LYS A 246 7.44 12.01 17.34
N LEU A 247 6.62 13.04 17.54
CA LEU A 247 5.17 12.91 17.70
C LEU A 247 4.43 12.85 16.36
N LEU A 248 5.04 13.31 15.26
CA LEU A 248 4.41 13.29 13.94
C LEU A 248 3.87 11.90 13.57
N PRO A 249 4.60 10.78 13.75
CA PRO A 249 4.09 9.45 13.41
C PRO A 249 2.85 9.07 14.21
N LEU A 250 2.70 9.56 15.44
CA LEU A 250 1.49 9.34 16.25
C LEU A 250 0.29 10.07 15.64
N ILE A 251 0.43 11.36 15.32
CA ILE A 251 -0.62 12.18 14.71
C ILE A 251 -1.06 11.55 13.39
N CYS A 252 -0.09 11.10 12.60
CA CYS A 252 -0.28 10.46 11.31
C CYS A 252 -0.84 9.03 11.40
N GLY A 253 -0.53 8.32 12.47
CA GLY A 253 -0.87 6.92 12.69
C GLY A 253 -2.21 6.71 13.40
N LEU A 254 -2.70 7.69 14.17
CA LEU A 254 -4.01 7.61 14.84
C LEU A 254 -5.16 7.26 13.87
N PRO A 255 -5.28 7.90 12.69
CA PRO A 255 -6.27 7.51 11.69
C PRO A 255 -6.15 6.05 11.29
N LEU A 256 -4.93 5.54 11.09
CA LEU A 256 -4.71 4.14 10.74
C LEU A 256 -5.18 3.22 11.86
N ILE A 257 -4.92 3.56 13.12
CA ILE A 257 -5.37 2.76 14.28
C ILE A 257 -6.89 2.69 14.34
N VAL A 258 -7.56 3.83 14.16
CA VAL A 258 -9.03 3.91 14.13
C VAL A 258 -9.60 3.14 12.94
N MET A 259 -9.04 3.35 11.74
CA MET A 259 -9.51 2.65 10.53
C MET A 259 -9.25 1.15 10.60
N ALA A 260 -8.19 0.69 11.28
CA ALA A 260 -7.92 -0.73 11.47
C ALA A 260 -8.98 -1.44 12.33
N PHE A 261 -9.66 -0.70 13.22
CA PHE A 261 -10.79 -1.22 13.99
C PHE A 261 -11.94 -1.63 13.06
N PHE A 262 -12.24 -0.78 12.07
CA PHE A 262 -13.41 -0.92 11.20
C PHE A 262 -13.15 -1.70 9.93
N LEU A 263 -11.97 -1.56 9.35
CA LEU A 263 -11.62 -2.12 8.03
C LEU A 263 -10.75 -3.38 8.11
N GLY A 264 -10.32 -3.77 9.32
CA GLY A 264 -9.40 -4.87 9.53
C GLY A 264 -7.93 -4.47 9.40
N SER A 265 -7.07 -5.32 9.97
CA SER A 265 -5.63 -5.03 10.10
C SER A 265 -4.77 -5.41 8.89
N ASP A 266 -5.25 -6.15 7.90
CA ASP A 266 -4.36 -6.61 6.82
C ASP A 266 -3.89 -5.47 5.93
N ARG A 267 -4.84 -4.77 5.29
CA ARG A 267 -4.52 -3.63 4.41
C ARG A 267 -4.06 -2.41 5.23
N ILE A 268 -4.71 -2.12 6.35
CA ILE A 268 -4.34 -0.96 7.18
C ILE A 268 -3.00 -1.18 7.92
N GLY A 269 -2.73 -2.40 8.37
CA GLY A 269 -1.46 -2.78 8.97
C GLY A 269 -0.30 -2.69 7.97
N MET A 270 -0.53 -3.07 6.71
CA MET A 270 0.43 -2.82 5.63
C MET A 270 0.75 -1.33 5.49
N LEU A 271 -0.27 -0.46 5.47
CA LEU A 271 -0.07 0.99 5.39
C LEU A 271 0.69 1.52 6.63
N ALA A 272 0.38 1.03 7.83
CA ALA A 272 1.06 1.42 9.05
C ALA A 272 2.52 0.96 9.09
N PHE A 273 2.81 -0.26 8.60
CA PHE A 273 4.19 -0.73 8.43
C PHE A 273 4.97 0.15 7.44
N ILE A 274 4.36 0.50 6.31
CA ILE A 274 5.00 1.37 5.31
C ILE A 274 5.20 2.79 5.87
N LEU A 275 4.24 3.31 6.62
CA LEU A 275 4.39 4.58 7.34
C LEU A 275 5.56 4.50 8.33
N TYR A 276 5.66 3.44 9.12
CA TYR A 276 6.76 3.20 10.05
C TYR A 276 8.11 3.20 9.33
N ALA A 277 8.28 2.34 8.33
CA ALA A 277 9.52 2.26 7.56
C ALA A 277 9.86 3.61 6.90
N GLY A 278 8.87 4.25 6.26
CA GLY A 278 9.01 5.54 5.60
C GLY A 278 9.47 6.66 6.54
N VAL A 279 8.86 6.75 7.73
CA VAL A 279 9.21 7.71 8.78
C VAL A 279 10.63 7.50 9.30
N VAL A 280 11.02 6.23 9.54
CA VAL A 280 12.38 5.90 9.99
C VAL A 280 13.40 6.33 8.93
N ILE A 281 13.17 6.00 7.66
CA ILE A 281 14.05 6.42 6.56
C ILE A 281 14.05 7.95 6.40
N TYR A 282 12.90 8.62 6.53
CA TYR A 282 12.81 10.07 6.40
C TYR A 282 13.64 10.81 7.45
N TYR A 283 13.51 10.45 8.73
CA TYR A 283 14.19 11.14 9.83
C TYR A 283 15.61 10.64 10.05
N LYS A 284 15.85 9.33 10.06
CA LYS A 284 17.19 8.75 10.34
C LYS A 284 18.05 8.58 9.11
N ARG A 285 17.47 8.58 7.90
CA ARG A 285 18.18 8.35 6.61
C ARG A 285 18.89 6.99 6.52
N ARG A 286 18.57 6.09 7.44
CA ARG A 286 19.07 4.72 7.57
C ARG A 286 18.05 3.87 8.32
N MET A 287 18.03 2.58 8.04
CA MET A 287 17.40 1.57 8.87
C MET A 287 18.15 1.45 10.19
N ASP A 288 17.42 1.31 11.29
CA ASP A 288 17.98 1.04 12.59
C ASP A 288 17.70 -0.40 13.03
N VAL A 289 18.17 -0.77 14.23
CA VAL A 289 18.12 -2.14 14.74
C VAL A 289 16.67 -2.61 14.89
N VAL A 290 15.77 -1.75 15.36
CA VAL A 290 14.36 -2.09 15.56
C VAL A 290 13.69 -2.37 14.21
N LEU A 291 13.86 -1.48 13.22
CA LEU A 291 13.32 -1.70 11.89
C LEU A 291 13.92 -2.97 11.28
N PHE A 292 15.22 -3.22 11.43
CA PHE A 292 15.87 -4.43 10.92
C PHE A 292 15.27 -5.72 11.48
N ILE A 293 15.01 -5.79 12.80
CA ILE A 293 14.37 -6.95 13.43
C ILE A 293 12.97 -7.16 12.87
N VAL A 294 12.18 -6.09 12.75
CA VAL A 294 10.82 -6.15 12.18
C VAL A 294 10.87 -6.62 10.72
N MET A 295 11.84 -6.15 9.93
CA MET A 295 12.02 -6.60 8.55
C MET A 295 12.30 -8.11 8.48
N ILE A 296 13.19 -8.64 9.33
CA ILE A 296 13.51 -10.07 9.36
C ILE A 296 12.26 -10.90 9.69
N TYR A 297 11.48 -10.48 10.69
CA TYR A 297 10.24 -11.16 11.04
C TYR A 297 9.28 -11.26 9.85
N PHE A 298 9.11 -10.18 9.09
CA PHE A 298 8.26 -10.19 7.90
C PHE A 298 8.88 -10.88 6.68
N VAL A 299 10.20 -11.08 6.64
CA VAL A 299 10.82 -11.97 5.65
C VAL A 299 10.50 -13.42 5.98
N TYR A 300 10.52 -13.81 7.26
CA TYR A 300 10.08 -15.15 7.67
C TYR A 300 8.59 -15.38 7.34
N LYS A 301 7.73 -14.40 7.63
CA LYS A 301 6.30 -14.51 7.29
C LYS A 301 6.05 -14.61 5.77
N SER A 302 6.92 -14.05 4.93
CA SER A 302 6.72 -14.09 3.49
C SER A 302 6.97 -15.48 2.89
N SER A 303 7.85 -16.29 3.48
CA SER A 303 8.07 -17.66 2.98
C SER A 303 6.84 -18.54 3.16
N GLU A 304 6.12 -18.39 4.28
CA GLU A 304 4.85 -19.08 4.52
C GLU A 304 3.79 -18.66 3.48
N PHE A 305 3.65 -17.35 3.25
CA PHE A 305 2.72 -16.82 2.26
C PHE A 305 3.01 -17.33 0.84
N ILE A 306 4.29 -17.40 0.44
CA ILE A 306 4.68 -17.93 -0.87
C ILE A 306 4.42 -19.44 -0.95
N SER A 307 4.72 -20.21 0.10
CA SER A 307 4.43 -21.66 0.13
C SER A 307 2.94 -21.91 -0.09
N ASN A 308 2.09 -21.12 0.58
CA ASN A 308 0.64 -21.24 0.44
C ASN A 308 0.17 -20.98 -1.00
N ILE A 309 0.74 -19.97 -1.68
CA ILE A 309 0.42 -19.72 -3.10
C ILE A 309 0.83 -20.91 -3.97
N LEU A 310 2.01 -21.48 -3.74
CA LEU A 310 2.52 -22.60 -4.55
C LEU A 310 1.73 -23.89 -4.33
N GLU A 311 1.28 -24.15 -3.11
CA GLU A 311 0.57 -25.38 -2.73
C GLU A 311 -0.94 -25.30 -3.00
N TYR A 312 -1.56 -24.16 -2.69
CA TYR A 312 -3.03 -24.03 -2.65
C TYR A 312 -3.58 -22.98 -3.62
N GLY A 313 -2.74 -22.24 -4.34
CA GLY A 313 -3.20 -21.16 -5.22
C GLY A 313 -3.75 -19.92 -4.50
N THR A 314 -3.63 -19.87 -3.17
CA THR A 314 -4.02 -18.74 -2.30
C THR A 314 -2.93 -18.43 -1.29
N GLY A 315 -2.70 -17.14 -1.00
CA GLY A 315 -1.75 -16.72 0.04
C GLY A 315 -2.27 -16.89 1.48
N TYR A 316 -3.58 -17.09 1.65
CA TYR A 316 -4.23 -17.24 2.94
C TYR A 316 -4.89 -18.62 2.99
N HIS A 317 -4.15 -19.62 3.45
CA HIS A 317 -4.69 -20.94 3.74
C HIS A 317 -4.71 -21.13 5.25
N PHE A 318 -5.90 -21.20 5.83
CA PHE A 318 -6.06 -21.62 7.22
C PHE A 318 -6.09 -23.14 7.22
N ILE A 319 -5.05 -23.78 7.77
CA ILE A 319 -5.19 -25.17 8.18
C ILE A 319 -6.10 -25.13 9.41
N ASN A 320 -7.36 -25.48 9.22
CA ASN A 320 -8.29 -25.71 10.34
C ASN A 320 -7.78 -26.83 11.24
#